data_AF-A0A257NSY1-F1
#
_entry.id   AF-A0A257NSY1-F1
#
_cell.length_a   1.000
_cell.length_b   1.000
_cell.length_c   1.000
_cell.angle_alpha   90.00
_cell.angle_beta   90.00
_cell.angle_gamma   90.00
#
_symmetry.space_group_name_H-M   'P 1'
#
loop_
_entity.id
_entity.type
_entity.pdbx_description
1 polymer ?
#
loop_
_entity_poly.entity_id
_entity_poly.type
_entity_poly.pdbx_seq_one_letter_code
_entity_poly.pdbx_strand_id
1 'polypeptide(L)'
;MTDRADFLFELGTEELPPKALSRLSDALTNELLAGLREAGLTFGEHTTYAAPRRMAVLIRDLAHSTLAQAIERKGPAFAAAFDAEGKPSRALEGFAKSCGVAV
;
A
#
# COMPACT_ATOMS: atom_id res chain seq x y z
N MET A 1 -15.26 -6.87 12.07
CA MET A 1 -14.40 -5.72 12.43
C MET A 1 -14.26 -4.88 11.19
N THR A 2 -14.62 -3.60 11.26
CA THR A 2 -14.36 -2.65 10.18
C THR A 2 -12.84 -2.57 10.02
N ASP A 3 -12.30 -2.92 8.84
CA ASP A 3 -10.86 -3.04 8.57
C ASP A 3 -10.18 -1.66 8.36
N ARG A 4 -10.59 -0.69 9.19
CA ARG A 4 -10.24 0.72 9.10
C ARG A 4 -10.06 1.30 10.49
N ALA A 5 -9.11 2.22 10.62
CA ALA A 5 -8.86 2.96 11.85
C ALA A 5 -8.43 4.40 11.54
N ASP A 6 -8.58 5.27 12.53
CA ASP A 6 -8.01 6.60 12.46
C ASP A 6 -6.50 6.54 12.67
N PHE A 7 -5.77 7.30 11.87
CA PHE A 7 -4.33 7.35 11.87
C PHE A 7 -3.84 8.78 12.11
N LEU A 8 -3.00 8.97 13.13
CA LEU A 8 -2.36 10.25 13.43
C LEU A 8 -0.88 10.15 13.11
N PHE A 9 -0.43 10.92 12.12
CA PHE A 9 0.99 11.17 11.92
C PHE A 9 1.38 12.45 12.66
N GLU A 10 2.46 12.41 13.43
CA GLU A 10 2.95 13.56 14.17
C GLU A 10 4.47 13.72 14.01
N LEU A 11 4.88 14.94 13.69
CA LEU A 11 6.27 15.35 13.56
C LEU A 11 6.58 16.44 14.58
N GLY A 12 7.40 16.10 15.58
CA GLY A 12 7.98 17.07 16.49
C GLY A 12 9.12 17.84 15.82
N THR A 13 9.18 19.15 16.04
CA THR A 13 10.21 20.04 15.53
C THR A 13 10.78 20.88 16.67
N GLU A 14 11.96 21.48 16.46
CA GLU A 14 12.52 22.40 17.46
C GLU A 14 11.79 23.74 17.48
N GLU A 15 12.04 24.60 16.49
CA GLU A 15 11.36 25.89 16.30
C GLU A 15 11.28 26.22 14.80
N LEU A 16 10.08 26.15 14.23
CA LEU A 16 9.82 26.49 12.85
C LEU A 16 9.52 27.98 12.68
N PRO A 17 10.05 28.65 11.65
CA PRO A 17 9.71 30.04 11.36
C PRO A 17 8.19 30.20 11.11
N PRO A 18 7.50 31.16 11.74
CA PRO A 18 6.05 31.34 11.58
C PRO A 18 5.60 31.52 10.13
N LYS A 19 6.43 32.19 9.31
CA LYS A 19 6.16 32.39 7.88
C LYS A 19 6.24 31.11 7.04
N ALA A 20 7.01 30.12 7.49
CA ALA A 20 7.19 28.85 6.80
C ALA A 20 6.20 27.78 7.27
N LEU A 21 5.64 27.93 8.49
CA LEU A 21 4.83 26.92 9.15
C LEU A 21 3.66 26.42 8.28
N SER A 22 2.85 27.33 7.72
CA SER A 22 1.72 26.95 6.85
C SER A 22 2.21 26.16 5.65
N ARG A 23 3.20 26.68 4.91
CA ARG A 23 3.73 26.03 3.71
C ARG A 23 4.30 24.65 4.00
N LEU A 24 5.03 24.49 5.10
CA LEU A 24 5.62 23.21 5.50
C LEU A 24 4.54 22.21 5.93
N SER A 25 3.52 22.67 6.65
CA SER A 25 2.38 21.87 7.06
C SER A 25 1.56 21.38 5.86
N ASP A 26 1.33 22.26 4.87
CA ASP A 26 0.65 21.93 3.63
C ASP A 26 1.45 20.91 2.82
N ALA A 27 2.77 21.11 2.71
CA ALA A 27 3.67 20.17 2.05
C ALA A 27 3.63 18.79 2.74
N LEU A 28 3.78 18.74 4.07
CA LEU A 28 3.70 17.49 4.82
C LEU A 28 2.38 16.76 4.58
N THR A 29 1.26 17.49 4.63
CA THR A 29 -0.07 16.93 4.40
C THR A 29 -0.17 16.35 2.99
N ASN A 30 0.23 17.12 1.97
CA ASN A 30 0.14 16.70 0.57
C ASN A 30 0.99 15.45 0.29
N GLU A 31 2.24 15.43 0.75
CA GLU A 31 3.15 14.29 0.54
C GLU A 31 2.68 13.05 1.28
N LEU A 32 2.16 13.20 2.51
CA LEU A 32 1.60 12.07 3.26
C LEU A 32 0.39 11.47 2.53
N LEU A 33 -0.55 12.30 2.09
CA LEU A 33 -1.73 11.82 1.36
C LEU A 33 -1.36 11.24 -0.01
N ALA A 34 -0.35 11.79 -0.68
CA ALA A 34 0.16 11.24 -1.94
C ALA A 34 0.76 9.84 -1.72
N GLY A 35 1.62 9.68 -0.71
CA GLY A 35 2.22 8.39 -0.37
C GLY A 35 1.19 7.32 -0.01
N LEU A 36 0.14 7.67 0.73
CA LEU A 36 -0.95 6.73 1.04
C LEU A 36 -1.72 6.29 -0.22
N ARG A 37 -1.98 7.21 -1.15
CA ARG A 37 -2.63 6.87 -2.43
C ARG A 37 -1.73 6.00 -3.31
N GLU A 38 -0.44 6.31 -3.39
CA GLU A 38 0.55 5.53 -4.14
C GLU A 38 0.68 4.11 -3.57
N ALA A 39 0.64 3.99 -2.24
CA ALA A 39 0.60 2.70 -1.56
C ALA A 39 -0.71 1.92 -1.81
N GLY A 40 -1.72 2.50 -2.47
CA GLY A 40 -3.01 1.85 -2.73
C GLY A 40 -3.92 1.76 -1.50
N LEU A 41 -3.69 2.59 -0.49
CA LEU A 41 -4.53 2.66 0.69
C LEU A 41 -5.67 3.65 0.48
N THR A 42 -6.86 3.26 0.94
CA THR A 42 -8.04 4.11 0.93
C THR A 42 -8.23 4.72 2.32
N PHE A 43 -8.62 5.99 2.35
CA PHE A 43 -8.82 6.74 3.58
C PHE A 43 -9.94 7.78 3.38
N GLY A 44 -10.49 8.25 4.50
CA GLY A 44 -11.52 9.28 4.54
C GLY A 44 -10.96 10.70 4.59
N GLU A 45 -11.59 11.56 5.37
CA GLU A 45 -11.16 12.94 5.55
C GLU A 45 -9.85 13.04 6.33
N HIS A 46 -9.18 14.19 6.20
CA HIS A 46 -7.98 14.51 6.96
C HIS A 46 -8.13 15.85 7.68
N THR A 47 -7.38 16.02 8.76
CA THR A 47 -7.26 17.29 9.49
C THR A 47 -5.80 17.56 9.78
N THR A 48 -5.35 18.76 9.42
CA THR A 48 -3.97 19.19 9.58
C THR A 48 -3.84 20.11 10.79
N TYR A 49 -2.80 19.89 11.59
CA TYR A 49 -2.44 20.69 12.76
C TYR A 49 -1.02 21.20 12.61
N ALA A 50 -0.78 22.46 12.94
CA ALA A 50 0.54 23.06 12.88
C ALA A 50 0.77 24.05 14.02
N ALA A 51 1.90 23.87 14.71
CA ALA A 51 2.47 24.76 15.69
C ALA A 51 3.99 24.84 15.44
N PRO A 52 4.70 25.87 15.92
CA PRO A 52 6.14 26.04 15.64
C PRO A 52 7.00 24.83 15.99
N ARG A 53 6.59 24.03 16.98
CA ARG A 53 7.33 22.86 17.49
C ARG A 53 6.69 21.52 17.13
N ARG A 54 5.60 21.51 16.36
CA ARG A 54 4.85 20.30 16.04
C ARG A 54 3.96 20.47 14.82
N MET A 55 3.99 19.52 13.90
CA MET A 55 3.00 19.38 12.84
C MET A 55 2.38 17.99 12.90
N ALA A 56 1.09 17.88 12.61
CA ALA A 56 0.39 16.60 12.61
C ALA A 56 -0.69 16.54 11.54
N VAL A 57 -0.99 15.34 11.08
CA VAL A 57 -2.08 15.06 10.15
C VAL A 57 -2.86 13.88 10.70
N LEU A 58 -4.12 14.13 11.05
CA LEU A 58 -5.08 13.09 11.40
C LEU A 58 -5.81 12.65 10.13
N ILE A 59 -5.85 11.35 9.88
CA ILE A 59 -6.51 10.74 8.73
C ILE A 59 -7.57 9.79 9.26
N ARG A 60 -8.82 10.01 8.86
CA ARG A 60 -9.95 9.17 9.27
C ARG A 60 -10.08 7.94 8.38
N ASP A 61 -10.58 6.85 8.95
CA ASP A 61 -10.98 5.65 8.22
C ASP A 61 -9.88 5.07 7.29
N LEU A 62 -8.62 5.14 7.70
CA LEU A 62 -7.50 4.58 6.95
C LEU A 62 -7.59 3.05 6.94
N ALA A 63 -7.56 2.46 5.74
CA ALA A 63 -7.54 1.01 5.57
C ALA A 63 -6.28 0.39 6.18
N HIS A 64 -6.44 -0.75 6.86
CA HIS A 64 -5.30 -1.47 7.47
C HIS A 64 -4.39 -2.13 6.42
N SER A 65 -4.96 -2.48 5.27
CA SER A 65 -4.23 -3.04 4.16
C SER A 65 -4.75 -2.50 2.83
N THR A 66 -3.98 -2.73 1.79
CA THR A 66 -4.42 -2.51 0.42
C THR A 66 -5.48 -3.52 0.03
N LEU A 67 -6.26 -3.20 -1.00
CA LEU A 67 -7.17 -4.18 -1.59
C LEU A 67 -6.39 -5.35 -2.16
N ALA A 68 -6.89 -6.57 -1.95
CA ALA A 68 -6.31 -7.76 -2.55
C ALA A 68 -6.28 -7.60 -4.07
N GLN A 69 -5.08 -7.63 -4.64
CA GLN A 69 -4.92 -7.65 -6.09
C GLN A 69 -5.06 -9.09 -6.58
N ALA A 70 -5.98 -9.31 -7.52
CA ALA A 70 -6.04 -10.56 -8.26
C ALA A 70 -4.85 -10.59 -9.24
N ILE A 71 -3.84 -11.41 -8.95
CA ILE A 71 -2.68 -11.57 -9.82
C ILE A 71 -2.95 -12.76 -10.75
N GLU A 72 -3.18 -12.47 -12.03
CA GLU A 72 -3.24 -13.51 -13.06
C GLU A 72 -1.82 -13.85 -13.53
N ARG A 73 -1.44 -15.13 -13.42
CA ARG A 73 -0.15 -15.61 -13.92
C ARG A 73 -0.40 -16.61 -15.03
N LYS A 74 0.13 -16.32 -16.23
CA LYS A 74 0.06 -17.25 -17.35
C LYS A 74 1.04 -18.39 -17.14
N GLY A 75 0.49 -19.60 -17.10
CA GLY A 75 1.26 -20.83 -17.06
C GLY A 75 1.84 -21.21 -18.43
N PRO A 76 2.56 -22.35 -18.50
CA PRO A 76 3.00 -22.90 -19.77
C PRO A 76 1.81 -23.24 -20.68
N ALA A 77 2.01 -23.16 -22.00
CA ALA A 77 1.01 -23.60 -22.97
C ALA A 77 0.65 -25.07 -22.73
N PHE A 78 -0.59 -25.47 -23.05
CA PHE A 78 -1.09 -26.84 -22.78
C PHE A 78 -0.14 -27.93 -23.29
N ALA A 79 0.41 -27.75 -24.51
CA ALA A 79 1.37 -28.69 -25.12
C ALA A 79 2.71 -28.84 -24.36
N ALA A 80 3.06 -27.87 -23.52
CA ALA A 80 4.25 -27.89 -22.67
C ALA A 80 3.91 -28.15 -21.20
N ALA A 81 2.62 -28.22 -20.84
CA ALA A 81 2.16 -28.42 -19.47
C ALA A 81 2.11 -29.91 -19.10
N PHE A 82 1.86 -30.79 -20.08
CA PHE A 82 1.78 -32.23 -19.90
C PHE A 82 2.73 -32.97 -20.85
N ASP A 83 3.28 -34.09 -20.40
CA ASP A 83 4.03 -35.01 -21.25
C ASP A 83 3.10 -35.93 -22.06
N ALA A 84 3.70 -36.83 -22.86
CA ALA A 84 2.97 -37.75 -23.71
C ALA A 84 2.12 -38.76 -22.92
N GLU A 85 2.43 -38.99 -21.65
CA GLU A 85 1.72 -39.87 -20.74
C GLU A 85 0.63 -39.13 -19.92
N GLY A 86 0.44 -37.83 -20.18
CA GLY A 86 -0.52 -36.98 -19.49
C GLY A 86 -0.09 -36.55 -18.09
N LYS A 87 1.18 -36.72 -17.73
CA LYS A 87 1.72 -36.28 -16.44
C LYS A 87 2.20 -34.83 -16.53
N PRO A 88 2.17 -34.08 -15.40
CA PRO A 88 2.71 -32.74 -15.33
C PRO A 88 4.17 -32.68 -15.81
N SER A 89 4.46 -31.75 -16.70
CA SER A 89 5.84 -31.49 -17.09
C SER A 89 6.58 -30.74 -15.98
N ARG A 90 7.91 -30.75 -16.03
CA ARG A 90 8.74 -29.90 -15.15
C ARG A 90 8.39 -28.41 -15.25
N ALA A 91 7.90 -27.96 -16.41
CA ALA A 91 7.48 -26.57 -16.60
C ALA A 91 6.18 -26.27 -15.83
N LEU A 92 5.22 -27.19 -15.83
CA LEU A 92 3.98 -27.06 -15.06
C LEU A 92 4.25 -27.17 -13.55
N GLU A 93 5.05 -28.14 -13.12
CA GLU A 93 5.46 -28.31 -11.72
C GLU A 93 6.20 -27.08 -11.17
N GLY A 94 7.16 -26.58 -11.95
CA GLY A 94 7.92 -25.37 -11.59
C GLY A 94 7.01 -24.14 -11.50
N PHE A 95 6.06 -24.01 -12.42
CA PHE A 95 5.07 -22.93 -12.40
C PHE A 95 4.17 -23.01 -11.18
N ALA A 96 3.54 -24.16 -10.91
CA ALA A 96 2.67 -24.36 -9.75
C ALA A 96 3.39 -24.09 -8.43
N LYS A 97 4.62 -24.60 -8.28
CA LYS A 97 5.47 -24.32 -7.12
C LYS A 97 5.76 -22.83 -6.97
N SER A 98 6.04 -22.12 -8.07
CA SER A 98 6.24 -20.67 -8.04
C SER A 98 4.97 -19.90 -7.65
N CYS A 99 3.79 -20.50 -7.82
CA CYS A 99 2.49 -19.98 -7.40
C CYS A 99 2.10 -20.46 -5.99
N GLY A 100 2.93 -21.27 -5.32
CA GLY A 100 2.65 -21.80 -3.98
C GLY A 100 1.57 -22.89 -3.95
N VAL A 101 1.26 -23.51 -5.09
CA VAL A 101 0.24 -24.56 -5.22
C VAL A 101 0.84 -25.86 -5.76
N ALA A 102 0.19 -26.99 -5.49
CA ALA A 102 0.52 -28.27 -6.09
C ALA A 102 -0.17 -28.42 -7.47
N VAL A 103 0.39 -29.27 -8.33
CA VAL A 103 -0.25 -29.70 -9.59
C VAL A 103 -1.15 -30.90 -9.32
#